data_AF-A0A1I6NPW5-F1
#
_entry.id   AF-A0A1I6NPW5-F1
#
_cell.length_a   1.000
_cell.length_b   1.000
_cell.length_c   1.000
_cell.angle_alpha   90.00
_cell.angle_beta   90.00
_cell.angle_gamma   90.00
#
_symmetry.space_group_name_H-M   'P 1'
#
loop_
_entity.id
_entity.type
_entity.pdbx_description
1 polymer ?
#
loop_
_entity_poly.entity_id
_entity_poly.type
_entity_poly.pdbx_seq_one_letter_code
_entity_poly.pdbx_strand_id
1 'polypeptide(L)'
;MSRRLFRSLFAALLLALAAGPAWAEVTLTFYAHPGARIRGGELLFPHAFVHAVGVLDDTGEPVDWAAGFTAKNPGPQLLFARGAGVVLEPDPRYVGEGRPYLSLTVDDAVYRALRARADWWNGPEGSVYDLRRRNCITFIADLARLAGLQTAGEPSMKPGTFLEATAALNPAAAWTGGSPEFAARPDTVPPVVVVPAPAAATGL
;
A
#
# COMPACT_ATOMS: atom_id res chain seq x y z
N MET A 1 -50.37 6.99 20.98
CA MET A 1 -48.97 7.38 20.69
C MET A 1 -47.95 6.25 20.92
N SER A 2 -48.08 5.41 21.95
CA SER A 2 -47.03 4.43 22.37
C SER A 2 -46.69 3.34 21.34
N ARG A 3 -47.67 2.78 20.61
CA ARG A 3 -47.42 1.72 19.60
C ARG A 3 -46.59 2.17 18.40
N ARG A 4 -46.69 3.45 18.01
CA ARG A 4 -45.89 4.01 16.91
C ARG A 4 -44.45 4.24 17.36
N LEU A 5 -44.26 4.81 18.56
CA LEU A 5 -42.93 4.93 19.17
C LEU A 5 -42.24 3.57 19.33
N PHE A 6 -42.95 2.55 19.81
CA PHE A 6 -42.37 1.22 20.01
C PHE A 6 -41.92 0.57 18.70
N ARG A 7 -42.71 0.73 17.62
CA ARG A 7 -42.34 0.24 16.28
C ARG A 7 -41.14 0.98 15.71
N SER A 8 -41.08 2.30 15.88
CA SER A 8 -39.93 3.10 15.44
C SER A 8 -38.66 2.75 16.21
N LEU A 9 -38.75 2.54 17.53
CA LEU A 9 -37.61 2.16 18.36
C LEU A 9 -37.09 0.76 18.00
N PHE A 10 -38.01 -0.18 17.77
CA PHE A 10 -37.66 -1.54 17.37
C PHE A 10 -37.02 -1.59 15.98
N ALA A 11 -37.53 -0.81 15.02
CA ALA A 11 -36.93 -0.68 13.70
C ALA A 11 -35.54 -0.03 13.75
N ALA A 12 -35.35 1.00 14.56
CA ALA A 12 -34.04 1.63 14.77
C ALA A 12 -33.03 0.67 15.41
N LEU A 13 -33.47 -0.14 16.38
CA LEU A 13 -32.63 -1.16 17.01
C LEU A 13 -32.23 -2.25 16.01
N LEU A 14 -33.15 -2.74 15.19
CA LEU A 14 -32.83 -3.71 14.12
C LEU A 14 -31.87 -3.13 13.08
N LEU A 15 -31.98 -1.84 12.76
CA LEU A 15 -31.04 -1.16 11.86
C LEU A 15 -29.64 -1.03 12.48
N ALA A 16 -29.57 -0.74 13.79
CA ALA A 16 -28.31 -0.66 14.53
C ALA A 16 -27.62 -2.03 14.68
N LEU A 17 -28.38 -3.13 14.82
CA LEU A 17 -27.82 -4.49 14.79
C LEU A 17 -27.46 -4.97 13.38
N ALA A 18 -28.09 -4.42 12.33
CA ALA A 18 -27.77 -4.72 10.94
C ALA A 18 -26.52 -3.97 10.43
N ALA A 19 -26.15 -2.86 11.09
CA ALA A 19 -24.84 -2.24 10.94
C ALA A 19 -23.81 -3.14 11.64
N GLY A 20 -23.32 -4.16 10.90
CA GLY A 20 -22.23 -5.00 11.37
C GLY A 20 -21.01 -4.14 11.76
N PRO A 21 -20.16 -4.61 12.70
CA PRO A 21 -18.94 -3.89 13.01
C PRO A 21 -18.13 -3.78 11.72
N ALA A 22 -17.76 -2.57 11.33
CA ALA A 22 -16.66 -2.39 10.40
C ALA A 22 -15.44 -2.94 11.13
N TRP A 23 -14.98 -4.13 10.76
CA TRP A 23 -13.80 -4.71 11.38
C TRP A 23 -12.64 -3.81 11.00
N ALA A 24 -12.01 -3.20 12.01
CA ALA A 24 -10.79 -2.46 11.82
C ALA A 24 -9.71 -3.49 11.48
N GLU A 25 -9.40 -3.57 10.18
CA GLU A 25 -8.46 -4.54 9.66
C GLU A 25 -7.60 -3.84 8.61
N VAL A 26 -6.29 -4.12 8.60
CA VAL A 26 -5.37 -3.60 7.59
C VAL A 26 -5.05 -4.70 6.61
N THR A 27 -5.47 -4.53 5.36
CA THR A 27 -5.16 -5.44 4.26
C THR A 27 -3.89 -5.00 3.56
N LEU A 28 -2.89 -5.87 3.53
CA LEU A 28 -1.69 -5.72 2.73
C LEU A 28 -1.87 -6.41 1.38
N THR A 29 -1.56 -5.73 0.29
CA THR A 29 -1.48 -6.32 -1.04
C THR A 29 -0.10 -6.09 -1.66
N PHE A 30 0.51 -7.16 -2.18
CA PHE A 30 1.82 -7.12 -2.83
C PHE A 30 1.67 -7.13 -4.34
N TYR A 31 2.28 -6.12 -4.98
CA TYR A 31 2.19 -5.89 -6.41
C TYR A 31 3.55 -5.99 -7.10
N ALA A 32 3.53 -6.36 -8.37
CA ALA A 32 4.66 -6.15 -9.27
C ALA A 32 4.22 -5.85 -10.69
N HIS A 33 5.10 -5.15 -11.41
CA HIS A 33 4.95 -4.93 -12.84
C HIS A 33 5.66 -6.02 -13.65
N PRO A 34 5.09 -6.45 -14.79
CA PRO A 34 5.81 -7.26 -15.75
C PRO A 34 6.84 -6.38 -16.47
N GLY A 35 8.06 -6.36 -15.95
CA GLY A 35 9.25 -5.76 -16.56
C GLY A 35 9.49 -4.30 -16.20
N ALA A 36 10.70 -3.81 -16.56
CA ALA A 36 11.03 -2.40 -16.45
C ALA A 36 10.28 -1.60 -17.51
N ARG A 37 9.36 -0.74 -17.09
CA ARG A 37 8.57 0.08 -18.00
C ARG A 37 9.31 1.40 -18.25
N ILE A 38 9.62 1.66 -19.51
CA ILE A 38 10.16 2.94 -19.96
C ILE A 38 8.99 3.77 -20.50
N ARG A 39 8.73 4.95 -19.93
CA ARG A 39 7.73 5.89 -20.43
C ARG A 39 8.36 7.28 -20.52
N GLY A 40 8.33 7.89 -21.69
CA GLY A 40 8.95 9.21 -21.91
C GLY A 40 10.49 9.23 -21.74
N GLY A 41 11.16 8.08 -21.77
CA GLY A 41 12.60 7.96 -21.51
C GLY A 41 12.96 7.69 -20.04
N GLU A 42 11.99 7.67 -19.14
CA GLU A 42 12.19 7.37 -17.72
C GLU A 42 11.78 5.94 -17.37
N LEU A 43 12.58 5.28 -16.54
CA LEU A 43 12.24 3.98 -15.96
C LEU A 43 11.28 4.18 -14.79
N LEU A 44 10.12 3.53 -14.83
CA LEU A 44 9.12 3.63 -13.76
C LEU A 44 9.47 2.68 -12.61
N PHE A 45 9.67 3.27 -11.45
CA PHE A 45 10.02 2.56 -10.22
C PHE A 45 9.08 2.96 -9.09
N PRO A 46 8.87 2.10 -8.09
CA PRO A 46 9.47 0.77 -7.89
C PRO A 46 8.74 -0.35 -8.66
N HIS A 47 9.47 -1.34 -9.20
CA HIS A 47 8.86 -2.46 -9.96
C HIS A 47 8.09 -3.49 -9.12
N ALA A 48 8.21 -3.38 -7.80
CA ALA A 48 7.48 -4.16 -6.82
C ALA A 48 7.22 -3.27 -5.61
N PHE A 49 6.02 -3.35 -5.04
CA PHE A 49 5.59 -2.54 -3.91
C PHE A 49 4.55 -3.27 -3.08
N VAL A 50 4.37 -2.81 -1.84
CA VAL A 50 3.26 -3.20 -0.97
C VAL A 50 2.32 -2.02 -0.82
N HIS A 51 1.03 -2.31 -0.70
CA HIS A 51 -0.01 -1.35 -0.33
C HIS A 51 -0.77 -1.88 0.88
N ALA A 52 -0.98 -1.03 1.87
CA ALA A 52 -1.80 -1.26 3.04
C ALA A 52 -3.03 -0.37 2.96
N VAL A 53 -4.21 -0.96 3.09
CA VAL A 53 -5.50 -0.25 3.20
C VAL A 53 -6.25 -0.77 4.40
N GLY A 54 -6.91 0.10 5.14
CA GLY A 54 -7.78 -0.32 6.22
C GLY A 54 -7.99 0.74 7.28
N VAL A 55 -8.24 0.28 8.50
CA VAL A 55 -8.38 1.11 9.70
C VAL A 55 -7.66 0.39 10.84
N LEU A 56 -6.88 1.12 11.64
CA LEU A 56 -6.25 0.57 12.83
C LEU A 56 -7.27 0.28 13.93
N ASP A 57 -7.17 -0.88 14.56
CA ASP A 57 -8.12 -1.34 15.58
C ASP A 57 -7.99 -0.51 16.88
N ASP A 58 -6.77 -0.16 17.27
CA ASP A 58 -6.52 0.54 18.53
C ASP A 58 -6.87 2.04 18.51
N THR A 59 -6.73 2.72 17.36
CA THR A 59 -6.94 4.17 17.23
C THR A 59 -8.11 4.56 16.34
N GLY A 60 -8.60 3.66 15.48
CA GLY A 60 -9.55 3.99 14.42
C GLY A 60 -8.95 4.86 13.30
N GLU A 61 -7.62 4.99 13.22
CA GLU A 61 -6.96 5.79 12.18
C GLU A 61 -7.04 5.07 10.82
N PRO A 62 -7.48 5.75 9.74
CA PRO A 62 -7.50 5.17 8.41
C PRO A 62 -6.07 4.95 7.90
N VAL A 63 -5.86 3.80 7.25
CA VAL A 63 -4.61 3.42 6.61
C VAL A 63 -4.83 3.45 5.09
N ASP A 64 -4.01 4.26 4.41
CA ASP A 64 -3.73 4.18 2.98
C ASP A 64 -2.24 4.47 2.83
N TRP A 65 -1.45 3.41 2.69
CA TRP A 65 0.01 3.53 2.66
C TRP A 65 0.60 2.56 1.65
N ALA A 66 1.43 3.06 0.74
CA ALA A 66 2.19 2.22 -0.18
C ALA A 66 3.68 2.53 -0.12
N ALA A 67 4.48 1.49 -0.33
CA ALA A 67 5.93 1.60 -0.35
C ALA A 67 6.57 0.60 -1.30
N GLY A 68 7.58 1.07 -2.03
CA GLY A 68 8.56 0.21 -2.69
C GLY A 68 9.94 0.84 -2.72
N PHE A 69 10.95 0.00 -2.87
CA PHE A 69 12.35 0.42 -2.82
C PHE A 69 12.97 0.49 -4.21
N THR A 70 13.66 1.60 -4.51
CA THR A 70 14.31 1.84 -5.79
C THR A 70 15.66 2.54 -5.63
N ALA A 71 16.44 2.61 -6.70
CA ALA A 71 17.62 3.46 -6.75
C ALA A 71 17.22 4.92 -6.77
N LYS A 72 17.93 5.77 -6.02
CA LYS A 72 17.71 7.22 -6.02
C LYS A 72 17.97 7.86 -7.39
N ASN A 73 18.95 7.33 -8.11
CA ASN A 73 19.30 7.75 -9.47
C ASN A 73 19.30 6.51 -10.39
N PRO A 74 18.14 6.11 -10.92
CA PRO A 74 18.05 4.94 -11.78
C PRO A 74 18.78 5.16 -13.11
N GLY A 75 19.55 4.17 -13.56
CA GLY A 75 20.20 4.21 -14.87
C GLY A 75 21.15 3.03 -15.12
N PRO A 76 21.75 2.95 -16.33
CA PRO A 76 22.61 1.85 -16.75
C PRO A 76 23.79 1.58 -15.81
N GLN A 77 24.28 2.60 -15.10
CA GLN A 77 25.35 2.50 -14.11
C GLN A 77 25.08 1.45 -13.01
N LEU A 78 23.81 1.19 -12.70
CA LEU A 78 23.40 0.21 -11.69
C LEU A 78 23.71 -1.24 -12.09
N LEU A 79 23.99 -1.49 -13.38
CA LEU A 79 24.46 -2.80 -13.84
C LEU A 79 25.89 -3.11 -13.39
N PHE A 80 26.65 -2.07 -13.03
CA PHE A 80 28.09 -2.14 -12.76
C PHE A 80 28.46 -1.71 -11.32
N ALA A 81 27.59 -0.96 -10.64
CA ALA A 81 27.85 -0.47 -9.30
C ALA A 81 26.60 -0.40 -8.42
N ARG A 82 26.82 -0.47 -7.11
CA ARG A 82 25.83 -0.11 -6.08
C ARG A 82 25.71 1.42 -5.97
N GLY A 83 24.57 1.89 -5.49
CA GLY A 83 24.29 3.31 -5.29
C GLY A 83 23.38 3.55 -4.10
N ALA A 84 22.93 4.80 -3.94
CA ALA A 84 21.90 5.14 -2.97
C ALA A 84 20.54 4.64 -3.45
N GLY A 85 19.79 4.03 -2.54
CA GLY A 85 18.39 3.67 -2.67
C GLY A 85 17.47 4.64 -1.94
N VAL A 86 16.19 4.46 -2.16
CA VAL A 86 15.12 5.26 -1.54
C VAL A 86 13.84 4.42 -1.52
N VAL A 87 13.07 4.54 -0.43
CA VAL A 87 11.71 4.02 -0.35
C VAL A 87 10.76 5.13 -0.77
N LEU A 88 9.89 4.84 -1.73
CA LEU A 88 8.92 5.78 -2.29
C LEU A 88 7.54 5.14 -2.32
N GLU A 89 6.52 5.99 -2.21
CA GLU A 89 5.17 5.65 -2.65
C GLU A 89 5.18 5.51 -4.19
N PRO A 90 4.62 4.43 -4.76
CA PRO A 90 4.54 4.28 -6.21
C PRO A 90 3.64 5.35 -6.85
N ASP A 91 4.00 5.83 -8.05
CA ASP A 91 3.17 6.82 -8.78
C ASP A 91 1.74 6.25 -8.99
N PRO A 92 0.67 6.99 -8.66
CA PRO A 92 -0.71 6.50 -8.78
C PRO A 92 -1.08 5.99 -10.19
N ARG A 93 -0.57 6.63 -11.25
CA ARG A 93 -0.78 6.21 -12.64
C ARG A 93 -0.05 4.90 -12.93
N TYR A 94 1.06 4.66 -12.24
CA TYR A 94 1.81 3.42 -12.34
C TYR A 94 1.09 2.30 -11.60
N VAL A 95 0.51 2.54 -10.42
CA VAL A 95 -0.17 1.48 -9.66
C VAL A 95 -1.33 0.84 -10.41
N GLY A 96 -2.10 1.61 -11.19
CA GLY A 96 -3.18 1.06 -12.02
C GLY A 96 -2.71 0.00 -13.04
N GLU A 97 -1.41 -0.06 -13.35
CA GLU A 97 -0.82 -1.05 -14.26
C GLU A 97 -0.18 -2.24 -13.51
N GLY A 98 -0.19 -2.23 -12.18
CA GLY A 98 0.44 -3.23 -11.32
C GLY A 98 -0.43 -4.47 -11.15
N ARG A 99 0.18 -5.66 -11.18
CA ARG A 99 -0.55 -6.91 -10.92
C ARG A 99 -0.43 -7.27 -9.43
N PRO A 100 -1.55 -7.49 -8.71
CA PRO A 100 -1.53 -8.07 -7.36
C PRO A 100 -1.16 -9.56 -7.43
N TYR A 101 -0.40 -10.04 -6.44
CA TYR A 101 0.02 -11.44 -6.35
C TYR A 101 -0.31 -12.07 -5.00
N LEU A 102 -0.18 -11.32 -3.92
CA LEU A 102 -0.59 -11.74 -2.58
C LEU A 102 -1.44 -10.66 -1.92
N SER A 103 -2.42 -11.07 -1.13
CA SER A 103 -3.20 -10.21 -0.24
C SER A 103 -3.48 -10.92 1.08
N LEU A 104 -3.35 -10.20 2.19
CA LEU A 104 -3.62 -10.71 3.54
C LEU A 104 -3.97 -9.57 4.50
N THR A 105 -4.82 -9.87 5.47
CA THR A 105 -5.07 -8.99 6.62
C THR A 105 -3.95 -9.16 7.66
N VAL A 106 -3.52 -8.05 8.25
CA VAL A 106 -2.57 -8.02 9.38
C VAL A 106 -3.12 -7.19 10.53
N ASP A 107 -2.59 -7.42 11.73
CA ASP A 107 -2.87 -6.60 12.90
C ASP A 107 -2.06 -5.29 12.91
N ASP A 108 -2.43 -4.39 13.83
CA ASP A 108 -1.79 -3.08 14.00
C ASP A 108 -0.29 -3.21 14.32
N ALA A 109 0.13 -4.24 15.06
CA ALA A 109 1.53 -4.42 15.44
C ALA A 109 2.38 -4.78 14.23
N VAL A 110 1.91 -5.69 13.38
CA VAL A 110 2.56 -6.06 12.11
C VAL A 110 2.60 -4.85 11.17
N TYR A 111 1.49 -4.11 11.03
CA TYR A 111 1.48 -2.89 10.21
C TYR A 111 2.51 -1.85 10.67
N ARG A 112 2.56 -1.54 11.97
CA ARG A 112 3.56 -0.61 12.53
C ARG A 112 4.99 -1.13 12.34
N ALA A 113 5.22 -2.44 12.46
CA ALA A 113 6.52 -3.05 12.22
C ALA A 113 6.96 -2.92 10.75
N LEU A 114 6.03 -3.08 9.81
CA LEU A 114 6.28 -2.87 8.38
C LEU A 114 6.64 -1.41 8.07
N ARG A 115 5.92 -0.45 8.66
CA ARG A 115 6.21 0.98 8.54
C ARG A 115 7.62 1.30 9.05
N ALA A 116 7.93 0.88 10.27
CA ALA A 116 9.26 1.08 10.86
C ALA A 116 10.37 0.41 10.03
N ARG A 117 10.09 -0.75 9.45
CA ARG A 117 11.05 -1.43 8.58
C ARG A 117 11.28 -0.68 7.28
N ALA A 118 10.21 -0.17 6.66
CA ALA A 118 10.32 0.67 5.47
C ALA A 118 11.13 1.95 5.75
N ASP A 119 10.93 2.58 6.91
CA ASP A 119 11.71 3.73 7.34
C ASP A 119 13.20 3.39 7.50
N TRP A 120 13.52 2.22 8.08
CA TRP A 120 14.91 1.75 8.15
C TRP A 120 15.53 1.55 6.77
N TRP A 121 14.79 0.97 5.80
CA TRP A 121 15.24 0.85 4.41
C TRP A 121 15.50 2.20 3.74
N ASN A 122 14.81 3.26 4.18
CA ASN A 122 15.01 4.61 3.71
C ASN A 122 16.11 5.37 4.50
N GLY A 123 16.56 4.82 5.62
CA GLY A 123 17.56 5.40 6.50
C GLY A 123 19.00 5.22 6.00
N PRO A 124 19.99 5.82 6.68
CA PRO A 124 21.38 5.83 6.24
C PRO A 124 22.00 4.43 6.13
N GLU A 125 21.59 3.50 6.99
CA GLU A 125 22.07 2.11 6.97
C GLU A 125 21.35 1.24 5.94
N GLY A 126 20.05 1.49 5.73
CA GLY A 126 19.21 0.66 4.87
C GLY A 126 19.22 1.07 3.40
N SER A 127 19.50 2.34 3.10
CA SER A 127 19.37 2.95 1.77
C SER A 127 20.49 2.59 0.78
N VAL A 128 21.13 1.44 0.92
CA VAL A 128 22.04 0.92 -0.12
C VAL A 128 21.23 0.19 -1.17
N TYR A 129 21.37 0.60 -2.43
CA TYR A 129 20.77 -0.08 -3.58
C TYR A 129 21.82 -0.84 -4.38
N ASP A 130 21.55 -2.11 -4.64
CA ASP A 130 22.30 -2.95 -5.56
C ASP A 130 21.31 -3.72 -6.42
N LEU A 131 21.38 -3.52 -7.74
CA LEU A 131 20.41 -4.10 -8.66
C LEU A 131 20.34 -5.62 -8.57
N ARG A 132 21.45 -6.31 -8.25
CA ARG A 132 21.53 -7.77 -8.20
C ARG A 132 21.35 -8.35 -6.81
N ARG A 133 21.62 -7.59 -5.74
CA ARG A 133 21.69 -8.13 -4.37
C ARG A 133 20.79 -7.43 -3.37
N ARG A 134 20.34 -6.21 -3.66
CA ARG A 134 19.58 -5.36 -2.73
C ARG A 134 18.71 -4.37 -3.50
N ASN A 135 17.57 -4.84 -3.98
CA ASN A 135 16.65 -4.15 -4.87
C ASN A 135 15.20 -4.24 -4.34
N CYS A 136 14.23 -3.85 -5.18
CA CYS A 136 12.81 -3.94 -4.84
C CYS A 136 12.34 -5.33 -4.38
N ILE A 137 12.93 -6.42 -4.90
CA ILE A 137 12.57 -7.79 -4.52
C ILE A 137 13.01 -8.07 -3.08
N THR A 138 14.25 -7.72 -2.74
CA THR A 138 14.75 -7.91 -1.36
C THR A 138 14.01 -7.07 -0.32
N PHE A 139 13.54 -5.89 -0.73
CA PHE A 139 12.66 -5.09 0.11
C PHE A 139 11.32 -5.79 0.32
N ILE A 140 10.68 -6.25 -0.76
CA ILE A 140 9.37 -6.91 -0.67
C ILE A 140 9.45 -8.24 0.07
N ALA A 141 10.51 -9.01 -0.13
CA ALA A 141 10.72 -10.27 0.58
C ALA A 141 10.89 -10.06 2.09
N ASP A 142 11.59 -8.99 2.49
CA ASP A 142 11.78 -8.61 3.89
C ASP A 142 10.45 -8.20 4.55
N LEU A 143 9.66 -7.36 3.87
CA LEU A 143 8.32 -7.00 4.34
C LEU A 143 7.35 -8.19 4.35
N ALA A 144 7.37 -9.06 3.33
CA ALA A 144 6.55 -10.25 3.28
C ALA A 144 6.86 -11.21 4.45
N ARG A 145 8.16 -11.41 4.77
CA ARG A 145 8.57 -12.21 5.95
C ARG A 145 8.08 -11.61 7.26
N LEU A 146 8.14 -10.28 7.41
CA LEU A 146 7.58 -9.59 8.59
C LEU A 146 6.06 -9.77 8.69
N ALA A 147 5.36 -9.84 7.56
CA ALA A 147 3.94 -10.14 7.51
C ALA A 147 3.61 -11.64 7.69
N GLY A 148 4.60 -12.48 8.01
CA GLY A 148 4.42 -13.92 8.26
C GLY A 148 4.40 -14.80 7.01
N LEU A 149 4.71 -14.24 5.83
CA LEU A 149 4.74 -15.00 4.58
C LEU A 149 6.07 -15.73 4.40
N GLN A 150 6.01 -16.93 3.83
CA GLN A 150 7.18 -17.58 3.25
C GLN A 150 7.57 -16.87 1.96
N THR A 151 8.85 -16.79 1.62
CA THR A 151 9.29 -16.12 0.38
C THR A 151 10.08 -17.04 -0.52
N ALA A 152 9.94 -16.82 -1.83
CA ALA A 152 10.76 -17.51 -2.80
C ALA A 152 12.25 -17.14 -2.65
N GLY A 153 13.12 -17.92 -3.28
CA GLY A 153 14.57 -17.71 -3.22
C GLY A 153 15.01 -16.36 -3.78
N GLU A 154 16.02 -15.77 -3.12
CA GLU A 154 16.64 -14.50 -3.48
C GLU A 154 18.16 -14.66 -3.61
N PRO A 155 18.85 -13.83 -4.43
CA PRO A 155 18.32 -12.69 -5.16
C PRO A 155 17.65 -13.05 -6.50
N SER A 156 16.69 -12.23 -6.93
CA SER A 156 16.04 -12.30 -8.24
C SER A 156 16.13 -10.96 -8.97
N MET A 157 15.92 -11.00 -10.29
CA MET A 157 15.83 -9.82 -11.17
C MET A 157 14.42 -9.64 -11.75
N LYS A 158 13.50 -10.56 -11.47
CA LYS A 158 12.15 -10.60 -12.06
C LYS A 158 11.11 -10.56 -10.94
N PRO A 159 10.62 -9.37 -10.56
CA PRO A 159 9.69 -9.23 -9.45
C PRO A 159 8.41 -10.06 -9.59
N GLY A 160 7.82 -10.08 -10.79
CA GLY A 160 6.62 -10.88 -11.06
C GLY A 160 6.86 -12.38 -10.81
N THR A 161 7.93 -12.95 -11.36
CA THR A 161 8.30 -14.37 -11.13
C THR A 161 8.58 -14.67 -9.66
N PHE A 162 9.22 -13.74 -8.95
CA PHE A 162 9.44 -13.89 -7.51
C PHE A 162 8.11 -13.92 -6.73
N LEU A 163 7.18 -13.01 -7.05
CA LEU A 163 5.88 -12.97 -6.38
C LEU A 163 4.96 -14.13 -6.77
N GLU A 164 5.04 -14.66 -8.00
CA GLU A 164 4.35 -15.89 -8.40
C GLU A 164 4.82 -17.08 -7.57
N ALA A 165 6.14 -17.27 -7.46
CA ALA A 165 6.71 -18.34 -6.65
C ALA A 165 6.40 -18.15 -5.15
N THR A 166 6.40 -16.90 -4.67
CA THR A 166 6.02 -16.57 -3.29
C THR A 166 4.54 -16.86 -3.04
N ALA A 167 3.64 -16.52 -3.97
CA ALA A 167 2.22 -16.86 -3.88
C ALA A 167 1.99 -18.38 -3.85
N ALA A 168 2.75 -19.15 -4.63
CA ALA A 168 2.68 -20.62 -4.61
C ALA A 168 3.07 -21.23 -3.25
N LEU A 169 3.94 -20.58 -2.48
CA LEU A 169 4.30 -20.98 -1.11
C LEU A 169 3.25 -20.58 -0.07
N ASN A 170 2.41 -19.59 -0.37
CA ASN A 170 1.41 -19.03 0.56
C ASN A 170 0.01 -19.08 -0.06
N PRO A 171 -0.59 -20.26 -0.28
CA PRO A 171 -1.87 -20.39 -0.99
C PRO A 171 -3.01 -19.64 -0.33
N ALA A 172 -2.99 -19.44 1.00
CA ALA A 172 -4.00 -18.67 1.73
C ALA A 172 -3.92 -17.16 1.47
N ALA A 173 -2.74 -16.64 1.13
CA ALA A 173 -2.52 -15.24 0.81
C ALA A 173 -2.43 -14.99 -0.71
N ALA A 174 -2.43 -16.04 -1.54
CA ALA A 174 -2.34 -15.91 -2.98
C ALA A 174 -3.56 -15.16 -3.52
N TRP A 175 -3.32 -14.20 -4.42
CA TRP A 175 -4.40 -13.43 -5.02
C TRP A 175 -5.27 -14.31 -5.93
N THR A 176 -6.56 -14.45 -5.59
CA THR A 176 -7.51 -15.30 -6.32
C THR A 176 -8.45 -14.53 -7.25
N GLY A 177 -8.29 -13.21 -7.37
CA GLY A 177 -9.17 -12.35 -8.16
C GLY A 177 -10.13 -11.54 -7.29
N GLY A 178 -10.16 -10.24 -7.55
CA GLY A 178 -10.93 -9.17 -6.91
C GLY A 178 -10.57 -7.85 -7.60
N SER A 179 -11.29 -6.76 -7.33
CA SER A 179 -10.75 -5.44 -7.70
C SER A 179 -9.71 -5.07 -6.65
N PRO A 180 -8.45 -4.75 -7.01
CA PRO A 180 -7.51 -4.23 -6.04
C PRO A 180 -8.08 -2.94 -5.46
N GLU A 181 -8.16 -2.84 -4.13
CA GLU A 181 -8.73 -1.67 -3.45
C GLU A 181 -7.97 -0.37 -3.78
N PHE A 182 -6.70 -0.49 -4.19
CA PHE A 182 -5.92 0.62 -4.76
C PHE A 182 -6.62 1.30 -5.96
N ALA A 183 -7.30 0.53 -6.82
CA ALA A 183 -8.00 1.04 -8.00
C ALA A 183 -9.31 1.78 -7.67
N ALA A 184 -9.80 1.66 -6.43
CA ALA A 184 -11.04 2.27 -5.98
C ALA A 184 -10.81 3.60 -5.26
N ARG A 185 -9.87 4.44 -5.71
CA ARG A 185 -9.92 5.87 -5.36
C ARG A 185 -11.19 6.44 -6.00
N PRO A 186 -12.22 6.87 -5.24
CA PRO A 186 -13.12 7.87 -5.79
C PRO A 186 -12.30 9.15 -5.98
N ASP A 187 -12.52 9.86 -7.08
CA ASP A 187 -11.96 11.19 -7.36
C ASP A 187 -12.52 12.24 -6.37
N THR A 188 -12.36 12.04 -5.07
CA THR A 188 -12.69 13.03 -4.04
C THR A 188 -11.54 14.02 -3.95
N VAL A 189 -11.40 14.84 -4.99
CA VAL A 189 -11.08 16.25 -4.76
C VAL A 189 -12.33 16.82 -4.09
N PRO A 190 -12.33 17.12 -2.77
CA PRO A 190 -13.45 17.86 -2.20
C PRO A 190 -13.59 19.16 -3.02
N PRO A 191 -14.81 19.60 -3.37
CA PRO A 191 -14.97 20.89 -4.01
C PRO A 191 -14.27 21.92 -3.12
N VAL A 192 -13.33 22.66 -3.72
CA VAL A 192 -12.67 23.79 -3.05
C VAL A 192 -13.79 24.70 -2.58
N VAL A 193 -14.08 24.66 -1.28
CA VAL A 193 -14.94 25.64 -0.64
C VAL A 193 -14.12 26.92 -0.66
N VAL A 194 -14.34 27.73 -1.68
CA VAL A 194 -13.86 29.10 -1.72
C VAL A 194 -14.56 29.81 -0.58
N VAL A 195 -13.88 29.92 0.56
CA VAL A 195 -14.30 30.79 1.65
C VAL A 195 -14.19 32.22 1.12
N PRO A 196 -15.30 32.97 0.97
CA PRO A 196 -15.20 34.37 0.58
C PRO A 196 -14.42 35.14 1.66
N ALA A 197 -13.47 35.95 1.22
CA ALA A 197 -12.69 36.81 2.10
C ALA A 197 -13.62 37.68 2.97
N PRO A 198 -13.30 37.89 4.25
CA PRO A 198 -14.10 38.77 5.09
C PRO A 198 -14.11 40.18 4.51
N ALA A 199 -15.30 40.76 4.38
CA ALA A 199 -15.49 42.13 3.95
C ALA A 199 -14.68 43.06 4.86
N ALA A 200 -13.81 43.87 4.26
CA ALA A 200 -13.10 44.91 4.97
C ALA A 200 -14.12 45.86 5.60
N ALA A 201 -14.11 45.94 6.93
CA ALA A 201 -14.84 46.95 7.65
C ALA A 201 -14.24 48.32 7.31
N THR A 202 -14.91 49.08 6.45
CA THR A 202 -14.69 50.52 6.35
C THR A 202 -15.20 51.17 7.63
N GLY A 203 -14.27 51.57 8.48
CA GLY A 203 -14.55 52.46 9.61
C GLY A 203 -14.97 53.84 9.13
N LEU A 204 -15.87 54.43 9.94
CA LEU A 204 -16.36 55.80 10.06
C LEU A 204 -15.74 56.89 9.17
#